data_AF-A0A9D7XCC5-F1
#
_entry.id   AF-A0A9D7XCC5-F1
#
_cell.length_a   1.000
_cell.length_b   1.000
_cell.length_c   1.000
_cell.angle_alpha   90.00
_cell.angle_beta   90.00
_cell.angle_gamma   90.00
#
_symmetry.space_group_name_H-M   'P 1'
#
loop_
_entity.id
_entity.type
_entity.pdbx_description
1 polymer ?
#
loop_
_entity_poly.entity_id
_entity_poly.type
_entity_poly.pdbx_seq_one_letter_code
_entity_poly.pdbx_strand_id
1 'polypeptide(L)'
;MPAHYGSVNGRLVVHLPLIVPPNCGALKVVDEARAWEYGRLLIFDDTFEHEHGIVAIRRAVLIFDVWNPYLSAAEREGFRRVLTTAQKFEQAAV
;
A
#
# COMPACT_ATOMS: atom_id res chain seq x y z
N MET A 1 -9.32 -2.52 8.08
CA MET A 1 -9.45 -3.23 6.80
C MET A 1 -9.12 -4.69 7.07
N PRO A 2 -10.08 -5.61 6.82
CA PRO A 2 -9.85 -7.05 6.95
C PRO A 2 -8.66 -7.52 6.11
N ALA A 3 -8.20 -8.76 6.35
CA ALA A 3 -7.16 -9.39 5.54
C ALA A 3 -7.51 -9.38 4.04
N HIS A 4 -6.56 -8.90 3.24
CA HIS A 4 -6.69 -8.78 1.79
C HIS A 4 -5.31 -8.71 1.13
N TYR A 5 -5.32 -8.61 -0.20
CA TYR A 5 -4.14 -8.59 -1.05
C TYR A 5 -4.26 -7.45 -2.06
N GLY A 6 -3.12 -6.84 -2.39
CA GLY A 6 -2.95 -5.96 -3.52
C GLY A 6 -3.02 -6.73 -4.84
N SER A 7 -3.39 -6.03 -5.91
CA SER A 7 -3.66 -6.67 -7.20
C SER A 7 -2.41 -7.00 -8.01
N VAL A 8 -1.29 -6.31 -7.76
CA VAL A 8 -0.11 -6.34 -8.64
C VAL A 8 1.21 -6.09 -7.89
N ASN A 9 2.26 -6.84 -8.21
CA ASN A 9 3.58 -6.79 -7.54
C ASN A 9 4.58 -5.81 -8.19
N GLY A 10 4.12 -4.96 -9.11
CA GLY A 10 4.97 -3.99 -9.78
C GLY A 10 5.33 -2.78 -8.93
N ARG A 11 4.75 -2.66 -7.73
CA ARG A 11 4.93 -1.55 -6.80
C ARG A 11 5.09 -2.08 -5.37
N LEU A 12 5.62 -1.24 -4.50
CA LEU A 12 5.52 -1.36 -3.05
C LEU A 12 4.65 -0.23 -2.52
N VAL A 13 3.90 -0.50 -1.46
CA VAL A 13 3.06 0.49 -0.79
C VAL A 13 3.84 1.14 0.34
N VAL A 14 3.81 2.47 0.39
CA VAL A 14 4.45 3.28 1.42
C VAL A 14 3.40 3.96 2.27
N HIS A 15 3.52 3.77 3.58
CA HIS A 15 2.76 4.48 4.61
C HIS A 15 3.66 5.55 5.24
N LEU A 16 3.31 6.83 5.07
CA LEU A 16 3.83 7.94 5.86
C LEU A 16 2.80 8.35 6.91
N PRO A 17 3.01 8.04 8.20
CA PRO A 17 2.05 8.37 9.24
C PRO A 17 2.10 9.86 9.56
N LEU A 18 0.96 10.52 9.43
CA LEU A 18 0.78 11.96 9.70
C LEU A 18 0.10 12.20 11.05
N ILE A 19 -0.77 11.30 11.48
CA ILE A 19 -1.43 11.32 12.79
C ILE A 19 -1.47 9.89 13.31
N VAL A 20 -0.79 9.65 14.44
CA VAL A 20 -0.74 8.34 15.11
C VAL A 20 -1.21 8.50 16.56
N PRO A 21 -2.46 8.17 16.89
CA PRO A 21 -2.94 8.21 18.27
C PRO A 21 -2.28 7.13 19.15
N PRO A 22 -2.37 7.25 20.49
CA PRO A 22 -2.05 6.14 21.38
C PRO A 22 -2.87 4.88 21.01
N ASN A 23 -2.26 3.70 21.16
CA ASN A 23 -2.90 2.41 20.87
C ASN A 23 -3.43 2.29 19.42
N CYS A 24 -2.69 2.84 18.45
CA CYS A 24 -3.05 2.84 17.02
C CYS A 24 -3.03 1.46 16.32
N GLY A 25 -2.72 0.40 17.07
CA GLY A 25 -2.50 -0.93 16.52
C GLY A 25 -1.28 -0.98 15.59
N ALA A 26 -1.29 -1.97 14.70
CA ALA A 26 -0.21 -2.23 13.76
C ALA A 26 -0.76 -2.59 12.39
N LEU A 27 0.06 -2.38 11.36
CA LEU A 27 -0.09 -3.08 10.09
C LEU A 27 0.46 -4.49 10.30
N LYS A 28 -0.32 -5.50 9.95
CA LYS A 28 0.18 -6.87 9.87
C LYS A 28 0.36 -7.25 8.41
N VAL A 29 1.50 -7.85 8.10
CA VAL A 29 1.83 -8.39 6.78
C VAL A 29 2.36 -9.81 7.02
N VAL A 30 1.59 -10.81 6.61
CA VAL A 30 1.85 -12.22 6.94
C VAL A 30 2.03 -12.41 8.47
N ASP A 31 3.24 -12.74 8.93
CA ASP A 31 3.59 -12.99 10.33
C ASP A 31 4.25 -11.78 11.03
N GLU A 32 4.45 -10.67 10.30
CA GLU A 32 5.06 -9.47 10.84
C GLU A 32 4.03 -8.40 11.20
N ALA A 33 4.08 -7.93 12.45
CA ALA A 33 3.36 -6.75 12.90
C ALA A 33 4.30 -5.55 13.01
N ARG A 34 3.91 -4.41 12.45
CA ARG A 34 4.65 -3.14 12.49
C ARG A 34 3.71 -2.00 12.90
N ALA A 35 4.02 -1.33 14.01
CA ALA A 35 3.29 -0.16 14.45
C ALA A 35 3.61 1.05 13.54
N TRP A 36 2.63 1.94 13.37
CA TRP A 36 2.92 3.24 12.77
C TRP A 36 3.63 4.14 13.77
N GLU A 37 4.64 4.86 13.30
CA GLU A 37 5.37 5.87 14.07
C GLU A 37 5.32 7.19 13.28
N TYR A 38 4.98 8.29 13.96
CA TYR A 38 4.87 9.60 13.30
C TYR A 38 6.17 9.96 12.56
N GLY A 39 6.04 10.33 11.28
CA GLY A 39 7.18 10.72 10.44
C GLY A 39 8.10 9.59 9.99
N ARG A 40 7.85 8.34 10.40
CA ARG A 40 8.64 7.19 9.98
C ARG A 40 7.92 6.40 8.89
N LEU A 41 8.58 6.24 7.75
CA LEU A 41 8.04 5.46 6.64
C LEU A 41 7.96 3.98 7.01
N LEU A 42 6.83 3.37 6.68
CA LEU A 42 6.63 1.93 6.66
C LEU A 42 6.39 1.54 5.21
N ILE A 43 7.23 0.67 4.67
CA ILE A 43 7.16 0.20 3.29
C ILE A 43 6.92 -1.31 3.33
N PHE A 44 5.97 -1.79 2.52
CA PHE A 44 5.67 -3.21 2.42
C PHE A 44 5.18 -3.55 1.01
N ASP A 45 5.29 -4.83 0.66
CA ASP A 45 4.68 -5.39 -0.54
C ASP A 45 3.24 -5.78 -0.20
N ASP A 46 2.27 -5.06 -0.77
CA ASP A 46 0.85 -5.28 -0.49
C ASP A 46 0.30 -6.53 -1.19
N THR A 47 1.08 -7.20 -2.04
CA THR A 47 0.67 -8.49 -2.63
C THR A 47 0.78 -9.66 -1.66
N PHE A 48 1.41 -9.46 -0.50
CA PHE A 48 1.27 -10.37 0.63
C PHE A 48 0.00 -10.07 1.42
N GLU A 49 -0.52 -11.08 2.12
CA GLU A 49 -1.70 -10.90 2.97
C GLU A 49 -1.43 -9.83 4.02
N HIS A 50 -2.30 -8.82 4.06
CA HIS A 50 -2.15 -7.74 5.01
C HIS A 50 -3.49 -7.27 5.56
N GLU A 51 -3.46 -6.85 6.82
CA GLU A 51 -4.61 -6.31 7.53
C GLU A 51 -4.23 -5.15 8.43
N HIS A 52 -5.21 -4.32 8.74
CA HIS A 52 -5.10 -3.37 9.83
C HIS A 52 -6.41 -3.23 10.59
N GLY A 53 -6.32 -3.11 11.91
CA GLY A 53 -7.48 -2.91 12.77
C GLY A 53 -8.20 -1.58 12.53
N ILE A 54 -9.44 -1.50 13.01
CA ILE A 54 -10.15 -0.25 13.23
C ILE A 54 -9.68 0.31 14.57
N VAL A 55 -9.40 1.61 14.61
CA VAL A 55 -8.99 2.34 15.82
C VAL A 55 -10.10 3.30 16.24
N ALA A 56 -10.30 3.47 17.55
CA ALA A 56 -11.33 4.36 18.09
C ALA A 56 -11.03 5.86 17.84
N ILE A 57 -9.74 6.20 17.73
CA ILE A 57 -9.27 7.57 17.48
C ILE A 57 -8.73 7.65 16.06
N ARG A 58 -9.00 8.77 15.38
CA ARG A 58 -8.59 8.98 13.99
C ARG A 58 -7.07 8.87 13.82
N ARG A 59 -6.65 7.93 12.97
CA ARG A 59 -5.31 7.83 12.37
C ARG A 59 -5.35 8.47 10.98
N ALA A 60 -4.29 9.17 10.60
CA ALA A 60 -4.08 9.64 9.22
C ALA A 60 -2.72 9.17 8.71
N VAL A 61 -2.73 8.54 7.54
CA VAL A 61 -1.54 8.02 6.86
C VAL A 61 -1.61 8.49 5.41
N LEU A 62 -0.55 9.12 4.92
CA LEU A 62 -0.37 9.32 3.49
C LEU A 62 0.11 8.01 2.88
N ILE A 63 -0.65 7.50 1.92
CA ILE A 63 -0.35 6.27 1.18
C ILE A 63 0.10 6.65 -0.22
N PHE A 64 1.24 6.13 -0.65
CA PHE A 64 1.72 6.30 -2.01
C PHE A 64 2.56 5.09 -2.42
N ASP A 65 2.77 4.97 -3.72
CA ASP A 65 3.45 3.82 -4.31
C ASP A 65 4.87 4.18 -4.73
N VAL A 66 5.76 3.21 -4.58
CA VAL A 66 7.10 3.24 -5.21
C VAL A 66 7.26 2.02 -6.09
N TRP A 67 8.10 2.11 -7.12
CA TRP A 67 8.38 0.95 -7.97
C TRP A 67 8.98 -0.19 -7.16
N ASN A 68 8.59 -1.42 -7.49
CA ASN A 68 9.34 -2.59 -7.04
C ASN A 68 10.81 -2.41 -7.52
N PRO A 69 11.80 -2.44 -6.61
CA PRO A 69 13.18 -2.09 -6.93
C PRO A 69 13.82 -3.05 -7.93
N TYR A 70 13.24 -4.24 -8.12
CA TYR A 70 13.72 -5.25 -9.07
C TYR A 70 13.21 -5.03 -10.49
N LEU A 71 12.33 -4.06 -10.74
CA LEU A 71 11.90 -3.72 -12.09
C LEU A 71 12.90 -2.83 -12.81
N SER A 72 13.27 -3.24 -14.02
CA SER A 72 13.99 -2.45 -15.01
C SER A 72 13.14 -1.28 -15.52
N ALA A 73 13.78 -0.30 -16.17
CA ALA A 73 13.08 0.83 -16.78
C ALA A 73 12.06 0.39 -17.84
N ALA A 74 12.40 -0.63 -18.64
CA ALA A 74 11.50 -1.16 -19.67
C ALA A 74 10.25 -1.82 -19.05
N GLU A 75 10.42 -2.58 -17.96
CA GLU A 75 9.31 -3.21 -17.25
C GLU A 75 8.41 -2.16 -16.57
N ARG A 76 8.98 -1.12 -15.95
CA ARG A 76 8.20 -0.01 -15.37
C ARG A 76 7.34 0.68 -16.42
N GLU A 77 7.90 0.92 -17.62
CA GLU A 77 7.14 1.51 -18.72
C GLU A 77 6.04 0.57 -19.25
N GLY A 78 6.33 -0.72 -19.39
CA GLY A 78 5.32 -1.72 -19.75
C GLY A 78 4.17 -1.76 -18.74
N PHE A 79 4.50 -1.81 -17.45
CA PHE A 79 3.52 -1.85 -16.37
C PHE A 79 2.65 -0.58 -16.33
N ARG A 80 3.26 0.60 -16.50
CA ARG A 80 2.54 1.88 -16.60
C ARG A 80 1.53 1.86 -17.75
N ARG A 81 1.89 1.33 -18.92
CA ARG A 81 0.99 1.23 -20.07
C ARG A 81 -0.21 0.33 -19.79
N VAL A 82 0.03 -0.85 -19.21
CA VAL A 82 -1.02 -1.82 -18.87
C VAL A 82 -2.00 -1.20 -17.87
N LEU A 83 -1.50 -0.66 -16.74
CA LEU A 83 -2.36 -0.07 -15.73
C LEU A 83 -3.15 1.15 -16.22
N THR A 84 -2.51 2.03 -17.01
CA THR A 84 -3.21 3.18 -17.60
C THR A 84 -4.33 2.73 -18.53
N THR A 85 -4.14 1.63 -19.26
CA THR A 85 -5.15 1.09 -20.18
C THR A 85 -6.29 0.43 -19.42
N ALA A 86 -5.97 -0.36 -18.39
CA ALA A 86 -6.97 -1.00 -17.52
C ALA A 86 -7.87 0.04 -16.84
N GLN A 87 -7.30 1.11 -16.27
CA GLN A 87 -8.05 2.20 -15.65
C GLN A 87 -9.01 2.89 -16.63
N LYS A 88 -8.57 3.13 -17.87
CA LYS A 88 -9.44 3.70 -18.91
C LYS A 88 -10.61 2.79 -19.25
N PHE A 89 -10.36 1.47 -19.30
CA PHE A 89 -11.39 0.49 -19.58
C PHE A 89 -12.44 0.43 -18.46
N GLU A 90 -12.00 0.43 -17.19
CA GLU A 90 -12.89 0.47 -16.02
C GLU A 90 -13.73 1.75 -15.99
N GLN A 91 -13.14 2.91 -16.26
CA GLN A 91 -13.85 4.19 -16.30
C GLN A 91 -14.89 4.29 -17.42
N ALA A 92 -14.63 3.66 -18.56
CA ALA A 92 -15.57 3.64 -19.69
C ALA A 92 -16.73 2.66 -19.51
N ALA A 93 -16.65 1.77 -18.52
CA ALA A 93 -17.68 0.77 -18.21
C ALA A 93 -18.74 1.28 -17.21
N VAL A 94 -18.63 2.53 -16.74
CA VAL A 94 -19.55 3.22 -15.82
C VAL A 94 -20.27 4.34 -16.57
#